data_AF-A0A7C2KQX2-F1
#
_entry.id   AF-A0A7C2KQX2-F1
#
_cell.length_a   1.000
_cell.length_b   1.000
_cell.length_c   1.000
_cell.angle_alpha   90.00
_cell.angle_beta   90.00
_cell.angle_gamma   90.00
#
_symmetry.space_group_name_H-M   'P 1'
#
loop_
_entity.id
_entity.type
_entity.pdbx_description
1 polymer ?
#
loop_
_entity_poly.entity_id
_entity_poly.type
_entity_poly.pdbx_seq_one_letter_code
_entity_poly.pdbx_strand_id
1 'polypeptide(L)'
;MQRWPPIPSSRVWISLALAVLSLIGAGWLIVRLATRLTGSPEQWPIDGLLFGEAMLALGLIILAVVLLYRFGAALTLRYSLDRNGLYVSWIGSRAIIPLNMIDRIEQGALAIGDWRTAFASIGYYHGRVKALDGTVIHRFTTRPLAEALVIYAGQEAYAISPVDQETFVQELEQRRRLGAIQTLAPGVQVARFLVYDFWADPVIRQILLSTFVLNLLLFGVLAFIYPTLPAQIEWRGDQIGAAAELVPRVRIFFLPVAALIIALLNLAGGLIVYRRSPLAARLWQGFSLGVQIFFAIAAAAVLGS
;
A
#
# COMPACT_ATOMS: atom_id res chain seq x y z
N MET A 1 -19.95 7.13 25.02
CA MET A 1 -19.49 6.04 24.14
C MET A 1 -18.58 5.11 24.93
N GLN A 2 -18.98 3.85 25.06
CA GLN A 2 -18.18 2.84 25.78
C GLN A 2 -17.20 2.18 24.83
N ARG A 3 -15.99 1.90 25.30
CA ARG A 3 -14.89 1.36 24.49
C ARG A 3 -14.47 0.00 25.02
N TRP A 4 -14.33 -0.95 24.10
CA TRP A 4 -13.94 -2.32 24.35
C TRP A 4 -12.60 -2.60 23.64
N PRO A 5 -11.56 -3.00 24.37
CA PRO A 5 -10.32 -3.45 23.76
C PRO A 5 -10.53 -4.84 23.12
N PRO A 6 -9.69 -5.21 22.13
CA PRO A 6 -9.66 -6.56 21.60
C PRO A 6 -8.98 -7.53 22.55
N ILE A 7 -9.33 -8.83 22.44
CA ILE A 7 -8.62 -9.91 23.15
C ILE A 7 -7.12 -9.83 22.79
N PRO A 8 -6.21 -9.79 23.78
CA PRO A 8 -4.78 -9.75 23.49
C PRO A 8 -4.34 -11.02 22.75
N SER A 9 -3.40 -10.86 21.81
CA SER A 9 -2.89 -11.94 20.98
C SER A 9 -1.40 -11.78 20.78
N SER A 10 -0.64 -12.86 21.02
CA SER A 10 0.81 -12.89 20.79
C SER A 10 1.17 -12.75 19.31
N ARG A 11 0.22 -13.00 18.40
CA ARG A 11 0.38 -12.89 16.94
C ARG A 11 0.78 -11.49 16.49
N VAL A 12 0.40 -10.46 17.24
CA VAL A 12 0.76 -9.08 16.95
C VAL A 12 2.28 -8.93 16.89
N TRP A 13 3.01 -9.60 17.78
CA TRP A 13 4.47 -9.58 17.83
C TRP A 13 5.13 -10.28 16.63
N ILE A 14 4.46 -11.25 16.00
CA ILE A 14 4.96 -11.89 14.77
C ILE A 14 5.07 -10.86 13.65
N SER A 15 4.09 -9.96 13.51
CA SER A 15 4.17 -8.89 12.50
C SER A 15 5.34 -7.93 12.75
N LEU A 16 5.61 -7.61 14.02
CA LEU A 16 6.75 -6.77 14.39
C LEU A 16 8.08 -7.48 14.11
N ALA A 17 8.21 -8.74 14.52
CA ALA A 17 9.42 -9.53 14.31
C ALA A 17 9.76 -9.67 12.81
N LEU A 18 8.76 -9.96 11.99
CA LEU A 18 8.92 -10.02 10.52
C LEU A 18 9.26 -8.65 9.92
N ALA A 19 8.69 -7.56 10.44
CA ALA A 19 9.03 -6.21 9.99
C ALA A 19 10.49 -5.87 10.31
N VAL A 20 10.94 -6.17 11.53
CA VAL A 20 12.34 -5.96 11.96
C VAL A 20 13.30 -6.79 11.11
N LEU A 21 13.00 -8.07 10.88
CA LEU A 21 13.82 -8.94 10.02
C LEU A 21 13.89 -8.40 8.58
N SER A 22 12.76 -7.90 8.05
CA SER A 22 12.73 -7.28 6.71
C SER A 22 13.58 -6.01 6.66
N LEU A 23 13.54 -5.16 7.70
CA LEU A 23 14.38 -3.96 7.79
C LEU A 23 15.87 -4.30 7.93
N ILE A 24 16.22 -5.32 8.70
CA ILE A 24 17.61 -5.79 8.82
C ILE A 24 18.11 -6.27 7.46
N GLY A 25 17.33 -7.09 6.75
CA GLY A 25 17.67 -7.56 5.41
C GLY A 25 17.82 -6.42 4.40
N ALA A 26 16.88 -5.46 4.41
CA ALA A 26 16.96 -4.27 3.56
C ALA A 26 18.19 -3.42 3.88
N GLY A 27 18.47 -3.17 5.17
CA GLY A 27 19.63 -2.41 5.62
C GLY A 27 20.95 -3.06 5.21
N TRP A 28 21.05 -4.39 5.35
CA TRP A 28 22.21 -5.15 4.87
C TRP A 28 22.41 -5.01 3.36
N LEU A 29 21.34 -5.13 2.56
CA LEU A 29 21.40 -4.93 1.11
C LEU A 29 21.81 -3.50 0.75
N ILE A 30 21.26 -2.49 1.43
CA ILE A 30 21.61 -1.08 1.20
C ILE A 30 23.08 -0.83 1.50
N VAL A 31 23.60 -1.33 2.62
CA VAL A 31 25.03 -1.19 2.96
C VAL A 31 25.90 -1.90 1.92
N ARG A 32 25.52 -3.12 1.49
CA ARG A 32 26.22 -3.86 0.44
C ARG A 32 26.21 -3.15 -0.91
N LEU A 33 25.10 -2.52 -1.28
CA LEU A 33 25.00 -1.70 -2.49
C LEU A 33 25.87 -0.45 -2.36
N ALA A 34 25.81 0.23 -1.22
CA ALA A 34 26.59 1.44 -0.96
C ALA A 34 28.10 1.18 -1.02
N THR A 35 28.58 0.03 -0.53
CA THR A 35 30.01 -0.33 -0.64
C THR A 35 30.44 -0.63 -2.06
N ARG A 36 29.55 -1.19 -2.90
CA ARG A 36 29.78 -1.46 -4.33
C ARG A 36 29.76 -0.20 -5.19
N LEU A 37 29.00 0.82 -4.79
CA LEU A 37 28.86 2.10 -5.48
C LEU A 37 29.83 3.17 -4.93
N THR A 38 31.00 2.76 -4.43
CA THR A 38 32.05 3.68 -3.97
C THR A 38 32.92 4.15 -5.15
N GLY A 39 33.40 5.39 -5.08
CA GLY A 39 34.24 6.00 -6.13
C GLY A 39 33.45 6.67 -7.25
N SER A 40 34.11 6.90 -8.39
CA SER A 40 33.54 7.60 -9.53
C SER A 40 32.40 6.79 -10.18
N PRO A 41 31.27 7.42 -10.57
CA PRO A 41 30.12 6.71 -11.16
C PRO A 41 30.44 5.86 -12.40
N GLU A 42 31.47 6.25 -13.15
CA GLU A 42 31.95 5.54 -14.34
C GLU A 42 32.50 4.14 -14.04
N GLN A 43 32.96 3.92 -12.80
CA GLN A 43 33.56 2.67 -12.33
C GLN A 43 32.54 1.77 -11.63
N TRP A 44 31.31 2.24 -11.43
CA TRP A 44 30.29 1.45 -10.74
C TRP A 44 29.97 0.17 -11.52
N PRO A 45 29.92 -0.99 -10.83
CA PRO A 45 29.61 -2.27 -11.44
C PRO A 45 28.10 -2.41 -11.66
N ILE A 46 27.52 -1.51 -12.47
CA ILE A 46 26.08 -1.51 -12.73
C ILE A 46 25.76 -2.68 -13.67
N ASP A 47 24.96 -3.62 -13.18
CA ASP A 47 24.48 -4.76 -13.93
C ASP A 47 23.06 -5.14 -13.49
N GLY A 48 22.49 -6.17 -14.13
CA GLY A 48 21.17 -6.69 -13.76
C GLY A 48 21.11 -7.25 -12.33
N LEU A 49 22.23 -7.76 -11.81
CA LEU A 49 22.32 -8.29 -10.44
C LEU A 49 22.20 -7.16 -9.40
N LEU A 50 22.95 -6.06 -9.59
CA LEU A 50 22.89 -4.87 -8.74
C LEU A 50 21.48 -4.28 -8.75
N PHE A 51 20.85 -4.20 -9.91
CA PHE A 51 19.45 -3.79 -10.01
C PHE A 51 18.51 -4.74 -9.25
N GLY A 52 18.69 -6.06 -9.38
CA GLY A 52 17.92 -7.07 -8.64
C GLY A 52 18.08 -6.95 -7.12
N GLU A 53 19.30 -6.68 -6.64
CA GLU A 53 19.58 -6.41 -5.22
C GLU A 53 18.87 -5.13 -4.73
N ALA A 54 18.87 -4.07 -5.53
CA ALA A 54 18.14 -2.83 -5.23
C ALA A 54 16.62 -3.05 -5.19
N MET A 55 16.07 -3.85 -6.11
CA MET A 55 14.65 -4.23 -6.12
C MET A 55 14.27 -5.09 -4.92
N LEU A 56 15.14 -6.02 -4.51
CA LEU A 56 14.94 -6.81 -3.30
C LEU A 56 14.94 -5.93 -2.05
N ALA A 57 15.89 -4.99 -1.94
CA ALA A 57 15.94 -4.04 -0.83
C ALA A 57 14.64 -3.20 -0.76
N LEU A 58 14.19 -2.67 -1.89
CA LEU A 58 12.94 -1.92 -1.99
C LEU A 58 11.73 -2.78 -1.59
N GLY A 59 11.66 -4.03 -2.08
CA GLY A 59 10.61 -4.98 -1.73
C GLY A 59 10.55 -5.29 -0.23
N LEU A 60 11.71 -5.46 0.42
CA LEU A 60 11.81 -5.66 1.86
C LEU A 60 11.38 -4.43 2.67
N ILE A 61 11.70 -3.21 2.20
CA ILE A 61 11.21 -1.96 2.82
C ILE A 61 9.68 -1.87 2.73
N ILE A 62 9.11 -2.13 1.55
CA ILE A 62 7.65 -2.13 1.35
C ILE A 62 6.99 -3.16 2.27
N LEU A 63 7.55 -4.37 2.33
CA LEU A 63 7.07 -5.43 3.21
C LEU A 63 7.12 -4.99 4.69
N ALA A 64 8.22 -4.39 5.13
CA ALA A 64 8.36 -3.87 6.49
C ALA A 64 7.31 -2.81 6.81
N VAL A 65 7.08 -1.85 5.91
CA VAL A 65 6.05 -0.79 6.09
C VAL A 65 4.66 -1.41 6.22
N VAL A 66 4.31 -2.38 5.36
CA VAL A 66 3.02 -3.08 5.43
C VAL A 66 2.86 -3.82 6.75
N LEU A 67 3.92 -4.48 7.23
CA LEU A 67 3.90 -5.21 8.50
C LEU A 67 3.83 -4.28 9.72
N LEU A 68 4.55 -3.15 9.70
CA LEU A 68 4.47 -2.11 10.73
C LEU A 68 3.09 -1.46 10.80
N TYR A 69 2.47 -1.20 9.63
CA TYR A 69 1.09 -0.74 9.58
C TYR A 69 0.16 -1.76 10.25
N ARG A 70 0.32 -3.06 9.95
CA ARG A 70 -0.50 -4.12 10.57
C ARG A 70 -0.28 -4.22 12.08
N PHE A 71 0.96 -4.10 12.52
CA PHE A 71 1.32 -4.06 13.93
C PHE A 71 0.61 -2.88 14.63
N GLY A 72 0.75 -1.67 14.09
CA GLY A 72 0.08 -0.48 14.61
C GLY A 72 -1.46 -0.59 14.59
N ALA A 73 -2.03 -1.22 13.55
CA ALA A 73 -3.47 -1.42 13.42
C ALA A 73 -3.98 -2.36 14.50
N ALA A 74 -3.25 -3.44 14.80
CA ALA A 74 -3.59 -4.34 15.88
C ALA A 74 -3.50 -3.66 17.26
N LEU A 75 -2.47 -2.83 17.52
CA LEU A 75 -2.30 -2.13 18.79
C LEU A 75 -3.35 -1.03 19.04
N THR A 76 -3.83 -0.41 17.96
CA THR A 76 -4.81 0.68 18.04
C THR A 76 -6.26 0.23 17.83
N LEU A 77 -6.46 -1.06 17.56
CA LEU A 77 -7.78 -1.64 17.33
C LEU A 77 -8.64 -1.46 18.57
N ARG A 78 -9.82 -0.83 18.41
CA ARG A 78 -10.80 -0.64 19.48
C ARG A 78 -12.20 -0.77 18.92
N TYR A 79 -13.10 -1.34 19.71
CA TYR A 79 -14.53 -1.40 19.41
C TYR A 79 -15.24 -0.39 20.31
N SER A 80 -16.05 0.49 19.72
CA SER A 80 -16.80 1.48 20.48
C SER A 80 -18.28 1.36 20.14
N LEU A 81 -19.11 1.32 21.16
CA LEU A 81 -20.55 1.25 21.00
C LEU A 81 -21.18 2.59 21.38
N ASP A 82 -22.14 3.04 20.59
CA ASP A 82 -22.98 4.20 20.87
C ASP A 82 -24.46 3.88 20.64
N ARG A 83 -25.37 4.86 20.77
CA ARG A 83 -26.81 4.67 20.51
C ARG A 83 -27.15 4.49 19.02
N ASN A 84 -26.29 4.95 18.12
CA ASN A 84 -26.55 4.92 16.68
C ASN A 84 -25.84 3.78 15.94
N GLY A 85 -24.71 3.29 16.46
CA GLY A 85 -23.88 2.33 15.74
C GLY A 85 -22.78 1.71 16.57
N LEU A 86 -22.26 0.60 16.05
CA LEU A 86 -21.00 0.02 16.43
C LEU A 86 -19.88 0.63 15.55
N TYR A 87 -18.80 1.03 16.19
CA TYR A 87 -17.64 1.62 15.55
C TYR A 87 -16.41 0.74 15.80
N VAL A 88 -15.73 0.34 14.74
CA VAL A 88 -14.44 -0.35 14.82
C VAL A 88 -13.35 0.61 14.39
N SER A 89 -12.43 1.00 15.27
CA SER A 89 -11.39 1.99 14.95
C SER A 89 -9.98 1.41 14.99
N TRP A 90 -9.14 1.75 14.02
CA TRP A 90 -7.71 1.37 13.93
C TRP A 90 -6.93 2.45 13.16
N ILE A 91 -5.73 2.85 13.61
CA ILE A 91 -4.85 3.89 12.99
C ILE A 91 -5.66 5.04 12.35
N GLY A 92 -6.50 5.73 13.15
CA GLY A 92 -7.31 6.86 12.69
C GLY A 92 -8.44 6.54 11.68
N SER A 93 -8.56 5.29 11.25
CA SER A 93 -9.66 4.75 10.44
C SER A 93 -10.77 4.21 11.34
N ARG A 94 -12.00 4.16 10.83
CA ARG A 94 -13.19 3.71 11.54
C ARG A 94 -14.18 3.03 10.59
N ALA A 95 -14.54 1.78 10.85
CA ALA A 95 -15.72 1.15 10.25
C ALA A 95 -16.97 1.51 11.08
N ILE A 96 -18.04 1.90 10.40
CA ILE A 96 -19.33 2.25 10.99
C ILE A 96 -20.34 1.17 10.62
N ILE A 97 -20.91 0.53 11.64
CA ILE A 97 -21.93 -0.51 11.52
C ILE A 97 -23.20 0.03 12.19
N PRO A 98 -24.21 0.48 11.42
CA PRO A 98 -25.45 1.02 11.97
C PRO A 98 -26.24 -0.04 12.75
N LEU A 99 -26.74 0.29 13.95
CA LEU A 99 -27.45 -0.70 14.78
C LEU A 99 -28.73 -1.23 14.13
N ASN A 100 -29.40 -0.40 13.33
CA ASN A 100 -30.62 -0.75 12.62
C ASN A 100 -30.38 -1.75 11.47
N MET A 101 -29.14 -1.89 11.01
CA MET A 101 -28.78 -2.86 9.98
C MET A 101 -28.34 -4.20 10.56
N ILE A 102 -28.08 -4.28 11.87
CA ILE A 102 -27.65 -5.53 12.51
C ILE A 102 -28.83 -6.50 12.58
N ASP A 103 -28.73 -7.57 11.82
CA ASP A 103 -29.77 -8.60 11.73
C ASP A 103 -29.59 -9.62 12.85
N ARG A 104 -28.39 -10.22 12.92
CA ARG A 104 -28.03 -11.29 13.85
C ARG A 104 -26.55 -11.21 14.26
N ILE A 105 -26.24 -11.84 15.38
CA ILE A 105 -24.90 -11.93 15.94
C ILE A 105 -24.62 -13.40 16.19
N GLU A 106 -23.48 -13.89 15.72
CA GLU A 106 -23.04 -15.28 15.91
C GLU A 106 -21.69 -15.30 16.62
N GLN A 107 -21.50 -16.28 17.51
CA GLN A 107 -20.21 -16.57 18.12
C GLN A 107 -19.49 -17.61 17.27
N GLY A 108 -18.37 -17.20 16.68
CA GLY A 108 -17.60 -18.03 15.77
C GLY A 108 -18.25 -18.13 14.39
N ALA A 109 -17.42 -18.09 13.35
CA ALA A 109 -17.84 -18.51 12.02
C ALA A 109 -16.74 -19.29 11.31
N LEU A 110 -17.16 -20.15 10.38
CA LEU A 110 -16.27 -20.83 9.46
C LEU A 110 -16.29 -20.08 8.13
N ALA A 111 -15.12 -19.77 7.61
CA ALA A 111 -14.97 -19.11 6.33
C ALA A 111 -13.92 -19.84 5.48
N ILE A 112 -14.14 -19.79 4.17
CA ILE A 112 -13.20 -20.32 3.20
C ILE A 112 -12.14 -19.24 2.97
N GLY A 113 -10.91 -19.52 3.41
CA GLY A 113 -9.76 -18.65 3.20
C GLY A 113 -8.85 -19.18 2.09
N ASP A 114 -8.29 -18.28 1.29
CA ASP A 114 -7.22 -18.60 0.33
C ASP A 114 -5.85 -18.15 0.88
N TRP A 115 -4.75 -18.43 0.17
CA TRP A 115 -3.39 -18.00 0.56
C TRP A 115 -3.31 -16.49 0.88
N ARG A 116 -4.05 -15.66 0.13
CA ARG A 116 -4.16 -14.21 0.37
C ARG A 116 -4.73 -13.90 1.76
N THR A 117 -5.70 -14.69 2.19
CA THR A 117 -6.35 -14.59 3.51
C THR A 117 -5.37 -14.95 4.63
N ALA A 118 -4.52 -15.97 4.41
CA ALA A 118 -3.47 -16.34 5.35
C ALA A 118 -2.44 -15.21 5.53
N PHE A 119 -1.95 -14.63 4.42
CA PHE A 119 -1.08 -13.46 4.48
C PHE A 119 -1.75 -12.26 5.15
N ALA A 120 -3.05 -12.04 4.92
CA ALA A 120 -3.83 -10.99 5.59
C ALA A 120 -4.14 -11.28 7.07
N SER A 121 -3.62 -12.39 7.63
CA SER A 121 -3.80 -12.77 9.03
C SER A 121 -2.51 -12.66 9.86
N ILE A 122 -1.41 -12.15 9.26
CA ILE A 122 -0.15 -11.89 9.97
C ILE A 122 -0.32 -10.64 10.84
N GLY A 123 -0.04 -10.77 12.14
CA GLY A 123 -0.26 -9.71 13.13
C GLY A 123 -1.65 -9.77 13.75
N TYR A 124 -2.66 -9.44 12.94
CA TYR A 124 -4.08 -9.57 13.27
C TYR A 124 -4.86 -9.99 12.03
N TYR A 125 -6.09 -10.47 12.22
CA TYR A 125 -6.95 -10.89 11.13
C TYR A 125 -7.66 -9.68 10.52
N HIS A 126 -7.25 -9.33 9.30
CA HIS A 126 -7.83 -8.23 8.54
C HIS A 126 -8.26 -8.64 7.13
N GLY A 127 -9.00 -7.77 6.46
CA GLY A 127 -9.49 -8.01 5.10
C GLY A 127 -10.79 -8.79 5.06
N ARG A 128 -11.16 -9.26 3.86
CA ARG A 128 -12.45 -9.89 3.57
C ARG A 128 -12.31 -11.38 3.34
N VAL A 129 -13.23 -12.16 3.90
CA VAL A 129 -13.38 -13.59 3.64
C VAL A 129 -14.83 -13.90 3.27
N LYS A 130 -15.06 -15.00 2.55
CA LYS A 130 -16.41 -15.47 2.27
C LYS A 130 -16.77 -16.59 3.24
N ALA A 131 -17.89 -16.45 3.92
CA ALA A 131 -18.48 -17.55 4.68
C ALA A 131 -19.03 -18.62 3.74
N LEU A 132 -19.34 -19.79 4.30
CA LEU A 132 -19.92 -20.94 3.58
C LEU A 132 -21.27 -20.61 2.92
N ASP A 133 -22.01 -19.66 3.50
CA ASP A 133 -23.29 -19.15 2.99
C ASP A 133 -23.14 -18.10 1.88
N GLY A 134 -21.91 -17.73 1.51
CA GLY A 134 -21.60 -16.71 0.51
C GLY A 134 -21.47 -15.29 1.05
N THR A 135 -21.75 -15.06 2.34
CA THR A 135 -21.67 -13.73 2.98
C THR A 135 -20.22 -13.24 3.04
N VAL A 136 -19.99 -11.95 2.72
CA VAL A 136 -18.68 -11.32 2.84
C VAL A 136 -18.45 -10.85 4.27
N ILE A 137 -17.48 -11.46 4.96
CA ILE A 137 -17.10 -11.12 6.33
C ILE A 137 -15.84 -10.24 6.31
N HIS A 138 -15.97 -9.02 6.81
CA HIS A 138 -14.87 -8.10 7.10
C HIS A 138 -14.27 -8.46 8.46
N ARG A 139 -12.99 -8.84 8.46
CA ARG A 139 -12.27 -9.22 9.67
C ARG A 139 -11.62 -8.00 10.29
N PHE A 140 -11.93 -7.76 11.56
CA PHE A 140 -11.29 -6.78 12.41
C PHE A 140 -11.06 -7.42 13.79
N THR A 141 -10.31 -8.52 13.81
CA THR A 141 -10.17 -9.36 15.00
C THR A 141 -8.73 -9.78 15.23
N THR A 142 -8.38 -9.98 16.50
CA THR A 142 -7.08 -10.52 16.96
C THR A 142 -7.12 -12.04 17.15
N ARG A 143 -8.29 -12.67 17.00
CA ARG A 143 -8.56 -14.08 17.18
C ARG A 143 -9.06 -14.74 15.89
N PRO A 144 -8.88 -16.06 15.73
CA PRO A 144 -9.44 -16.79 14.59
C PRO A 144 -10.95 -16.53 14.48
N LEU A 145 -11.49 -16.65 13.26
CA LEU A 145 -12.91 -16.40 13.03
C LEU A 145 -13.82 -17.31 13.87
N ALA A 146 -13.37 -18.52 14.18
CA ALA A 146 -14.08 -19.47 15.05
C ALA A 146 -14.19 -18.99 16.53
N GLU A 147 -13.34 -18.07 16.97
CA GLU A 147 -13.35 -17.48 18.32
C GLU A 147 -13.86 -16.03 18.33
N ALA A 148 -14.19 -15.49 17.16
CA ALA A 148 -14.61 -14.10 16.99
C ALA A 148 -16.14 -13.96 17.00
N LEU A 149 -16.63 -12.82 17.46
CA LEU A 149 -18.02 -12.43 17.34
C LEU A 149 -18.27 -11.90 15.91
N VAL A 150 -19.21 -12.50 15.19
CA VAL A 150 -19.57 -12.10 13.82
C VAL A 150 -20.91 -11.39 13.84
N ILE A 151 -20.90 -10.14 13.39
CA ILE A 151 -22.06 -9.25 13.35
C ILE A 151 -22.52 -9.15 11.91
N TYR A 152 -23.68 -9.72 11.61
CA TYR A 152 -24.28 -9.64 10.28
C TYR A 152 -25.09 -8.34 10.18
N ALA A 153 -24.77 -7.52 9.17
CA ALA A 153 -25.42 -6.25 8.93
C ALA A 153 -25.79 -6.09 7.45
N GLY A 154 -27.01 -6.47 7.08
CA GLY A 154 -27.47 -6.45 5.70
C GLY A 154 -26.73 -7.49 4.84
N GLN A 155 -26.03 -7.05 3.80
CA GLN A 155 -25.29 -7.95 2.88
C GLN A 155 -23.84 -8.22 3.29
N GLU A 156 -23.37 -7.59 4.36
CA GLU A 156 -22.00 -7.73 4.87
C GLU A 156 -22.01 -8.20 6.32
N ALA A 157 -20.91 -8.80 6.74
CA ALA A 157 -20.70 -9.18 8.13
C ALA A 157 -19.36 -8.69 8.64
N TYR A 158 -19.25 -8.51 9.96
CA TYR A 158 -18.09 -7.91 10.61
C TYR A 158 -17.65 -8.79 11.77
N ALA A 159 -16.43 -9.33 11.69
CA ALA A 159 -15.85 -10.16 12.74
C ALA A 159 -14.99 -9.32 13.68
N ILE A 160 -15.33 -9.33 14.96
CA ILE A 160 -14.65 -8.60 16.04
C ILE A 160 -14.32 -9.54 17.20
N SER A 161 -13.38 -9.17 18.07
CA SER A 161 -13.01 -9.96 19.25
C SER A 161 -12.87 -9.08 20.50
N PRO A 162 -13.96 -8.50 21.04
CA PRO A 162 -13.91 -7.74 22.29
C PRO A 162 -13.47 -8.66 23.45
N VAL A 163 -12.76 -8.10 24.44
CA VAL A 163 -12.25 -8.87 25.60
C VAL A 163 -13.35 -9.61 26.36
N ASP A 164 -14.50 -8.96 26.55
CA ASP A 164 -15.68 -9.55 27.18
C ASP A 164 -16.82 -9.55 26.15
N GLN A 165 -17.02 -10.71 25.54
CA GLN A 165 -17.99 -10.88 24.47
C GLN A 165 -19.42 -10.86 25.00
N GLU A 166 -19.67 -11.40 26.19
CA GLU A 166 -21.01 -11.50 26.78
C GLU A 166 -21.54 -10.12 27.14
N THR A 167 -20.78 -9.32 27.89
CA THR A 167 -21.19 -7.97 28.26
C THR A 167 -21.33 -7.08 27.03
N PHE A 168 -20.46 -7.26 26.03
CA PHE A 168 -20.58 -6.54 24.76
C PHE A 168 -21.90 -6.84 24.04
N VAL A 169 -22.30 -8.12 23.94
CA VAL A 169 -23.55 -8.53 23.29
C VAL A 169 -24.75 -8.00 24.08
N GLN A 170 -24.75 -8.09 25.41
CA GLN A 170 -25.82 -7.58 26.26
C GLN A 170 -26.04 -6.08 26.05
N GLU A 171 -24.97 -5.28 26.04
CA GLU A 171 -25.06 -3.85 25.77
C GLU A 171 -25.53 -3.54 24.34
N LEU A 172 -25.07 -4.32 23.36
CA LEU A 172 -25.47 -4.16 21.97
C LEU A 172 -26.97 -4.40 21.80
N GLU A 173 -27.50 -5.47 22.39
CA GLU A 173 -28.93 -5.78 22.38
C GLU A 173 -29.76 -4.75 23.13
N GLN A 174 -29.30 -4.30 24.32
CA GLN A 174 -29.98 -3.28 25.09
C GLN A 174 -30.13 -1.99 24.27
N ARG A 175 -29.07 -1.56 23.57
CA ARG A 175 -29.10 -0.35 22.74
C ARG A 175 -29.91 -0.53 21.47
N ARG A 176 -29.89 -1.72 20.87
CA ARG A 176 -30.75 -2.05 19.72
C ARG A 176 -32.24 -1.91 20.10
N ARG A 177 -32.64 -2.34 21.29
CA ARG A 177 -34.02 -2.19 21.81
C ARG A 177 -34.44 -0.73 22.02
N LEU A 178 -33.50 0.17 22.33
CA LEU A 178 -33.78 1.60 22.51
C LEU A 178 -34.01 2.37 21.20
N GLY A 179 -33.76 1.73 20.05
CA GLY A 179 -33.88 2.33 18.72
C GLY A 179 -32.79 3.35 18.42
N ALA A 180 -32.28 3.31 17.18
CA ALA A 180 -31.34 4.31 16.67
C ALA A 180 -32.08 5.64 16.44
N ILE A 181 -31.47 6.77 16.84
CA ILE A 181 -32.05 8.11 16.60
C ILE A 181 -31.68 8.61 15.20
N GLN A 182 -30.53 8.18 14.69
CA GLN A 182 -29.97 8.66 13.42
C GLN A 182 -29.66 7.49 12.49
N THR A 183 -30.00 7.66 11.22
CA THR A 183 -29.60 6.77 10.13
C THR A 183 -28.14 7.04 9.80
N LEU A 184 -27.25 6.11 10.17
CA LEU A 184 -25.84 6.15 9.80
C LEU A 184 -25.65 5.50 8.42
N ALA A 185 -24.78 6.08 7.60
CA ALA A 185 -24.32 5.42 6.38
C ALA A 185 -23.32 4.31 6.75
N PRO A 186 -23.58 3.04 6.40
CA PRO A 186 -22.63 1.95 6.62
C PRO A 186 -21.37 2.19 5.79
N GLY A 187 -20.20 1.85 6.34
CA GLY A 187 -18.95 1.87 5.58
C GLY A 187 -17.68 2.10 6.39
N VAL A 188 -16.55 1.96 5.72
CA VAL A 188 -15.21 2.20 6.29
C VAL A 188 -14.77 3.63 5.98
N GLN A 189 -14.68 4.45 7.02
CA GLN A 189 -14.08 5.77 6.96
C GLN A 189 -12.58 5.64 7.26
N VAL A 190 -11.71 5.82 6.27
CA VAL A 190 -10.26 5.75 6.47
C VAL A 190 -9.73 7.07 7.03
N ALA A 191 -8.61 7.02 7.76
CA ALA A 191 -7.94 8.20 8.29
C ALA A 191 -7.70 9.25 7.18
N ARG A 192 -8.06 10.51 7.44
CA ARG A 192 -7.96 11.65 6.50
C ARG A 192 -6.52 12.09 6.15
N PHE A 193 -5.52 11.25 6.39
CA PHE A 193 -4.14 11.60 6.13
C PHE A 193 -3.92 11.84 4.63
N LEU A 194 -3.32 12.99 4.30
CA LEU A 194 -2.87 13.41 2.96
C LEU A 194 -3.87 13.12 1.80
N VAL A 195 -5.04 13.77 1.80
CA VAL A 195 -6.03 13.68 0.70
C VAL A 195 -6.38 12.22 0.39
N TYR A 196 -6.97 11.52 1.36
CA TYR A 196 -7.39 10.12 1.21
C TYR A 196 -8.07 9.84 -0.15
N ASP A 197 -8.94 10.74 -0.58
CA ASP A 197 -9.67 10.63 -1.85
C ASP A 197 -8.76 10.53 -3.08
N PHE A 198 -7.58 11.17 -3.08
CA PHE A 198 -6.59 11.07 -4.16
C PHE A 198 -6.00 9.66 -4.23
N TRP A 199 -5.65 9.07 -3.09
CA TRP A 199 -5.08 7.73 -3.01
C TRP A 199 -6.14 6.63 -3.20
N ALA A 200 -7.40 6.94 -2.87
CA ALA A 200 -8.53 6.05 -3.07
C ALA A 200 -8.99 5.97 -4.53
N ASP A 201 -8.76 7.03 -5.32
CA ASP A 201 -9.14 7.10 -6.73
C ASP A 201 -8.44 5.98 -7.55
N PRO A 202 -9.22 5.04 -8.14
CA PRO A 202 -8.65 3.91 -8.85
C PRO A 202 -7.89 4.33 -10.11
N VAL A 203 -8.29 5.41 -10.77
CA VAL A 203 -7.65 5.92 -12.00
C VAL A 203 -6.29 6.53 -11.65
N ILE A 204 -6.23 7.38 -10.61
CA ILE A 204 -4.97 7.94 -10.12
C ILE A 204 -4.02 6.80 -9.71
N ARG A 205 -4.51 5.81 -8.95
CA ARG A 205 -3.69 4.67 -8.52
C ARG A 205 -3.14 3.87 -9.70
N GLN A 206 -3.94 3.61 -10.72
CA GLN A 206 -3.50 2.93 -11.93
C GLN A 206 -2.41 3.75 -12.66
N ILE A 207 -2.64 5.05 -12.85
CA ILE A 207 -1.67 5.93 -13.51
C ILE A 207 -0.34 5.99 -12.75
N LEU A 208 -0.37 6.15 -11.42
CA LEU A 208 0.83 6.17 -10.59
C LEU A 208 1.57 4.82 -10.63
N LEU A 209 0.83 3.71 -10.54
CA LEU A 209 1.43 2.37 -10.62
C LEU A 209 2.08 2.16 -11.99
N SER A 210 1.39 2.48 -13.08
CA SER A 210 1.93 2.37 -14.43
C SER A 210 3.14 3.28 -14.65
N THR A 211 3.12 4.51 -14.13
CA THR A 211 4.25 5.46 -14.19
C THR A 211 5.47 4.88 -13.48
N PHE A 212 5.27 4.36 -12.27
CA PHE A 212 6.34 3.77 -11.47
C PHE A 212 6.89 2.50 -12.12
N VAL A 213 6.04 1.61 -12.62
CA VAL A 213 6.46 0.38 -13.31
C VAL A 213 7.24 0.70 -14.59
N LEU A 214 6.78 1.65 -15.41
CA LEU A 214 7.51 2.07 -16.61
C LEU A 214 8.91 2.61 -16.26
N ASN A 215 9.02 3.42 -15.20
CA ASN A 215 10.29 3.93 -14.74
C ASN A 215 11.23 2.81 -14.27
N LEU A 216 10.72 1.86 -13.48
CA LEU A 216 11.48 0.69 -13.03
C LEU A 216 11.92 -0.21 -14.19
N LEU A 217 11.06 -0.41 -15.18
CA LEU A 217 11.41 -1.17 -16.39
C LEU A 217 12.54 -0.48 -17.15
N LEU A 218 12.49 0.85 -17.29
CA LEU A 218 13.57 1.61 -17.93
C LEU A 218 14.89 1.46 -17.17
N PHE A 219 14.89 1.61 -15.83
CA PHE A 219 16.07 1.36 -15.00
C PHE A 219 16.60 -0.08 -15.17
N GLY A 220 15.71 -1.07 -15.14
CA GLY A 220 16.09 -2.48 -15.24
C GLY A 220 16.67 -2.86 -16.59
N VAL A 221 16.05 -2.39 -17.69
CA VAL A 221 16.56 -2.60 -19.05
C VAL A 221 17.93 -1.96 -19.21
N LEU A 222 18.10 -0.70 -18.78
CA LEU A 222 19.38 -0.01 -18.85
C LEU A 222 20.45 -0.69 -17.99
N ALA A 223 20.12 -1.16 -16.78
CA ALA A 223 21.04 -1.90 -15.93
C ALA A 223 21.48 -3.23 -16.55
N PHE A 224 20.59 -3.93 -17.27
CA PHE A 224 20.92 -5.18 -17.94
C PHE A 224 21.82 -4.97 -19.16
N ILE A 225 21.60 -3.89 -19.92
CA ILE A 225 22.38 -3.55 -21.12
C ILE A 225 23.71 -2.86 -20.75
N TYR A 226 23.79 -2.18 -19.61
CA TYR A 226 24.95 -1.36 -19.22
C TYR A 226 26.32 -2.06 -19.35
N PRO A 227 26.49 -3.34 -18.94
CA PRO A 227 27.78 -4.03 -19.07
C PRO A 227 28.24 -4.23 -20.51
N THR A 228 27.32 -4.25 -21.48
CA THR A 228 27.64 -4.44 -22.90
C THR A 228 27.92 -3.12 -23.62
N LEU A 229 27.66 -1.97 -22.99
CA LEU A 229 27.90 -0.67 -23.61
C LEU A 229 29.39 -0.32 -23.62
N PRO A 230 29.88 0.36 -24.67
CA PRO A 230 31.22 0.94 -24.67
C PRO A 230 31.38 1.96 -23.53
N ALA A 231 32.62 2.22 -23.09
CA ALA A 231 32.89 3.15 -21.98
C ALA A 231 32.34 4.56 -22.25
N GLN A 232 32.34 4.96 -23.52
CA GLN A 232 31.75 6.20 -24.00
C GLN A 232 30.63 5.87 -25.01
N ILE A 233 29.51 6.56 -24.89
CA ILE A 233 28.37 6.45 -25.81
C ILE A 233 28.19 7.76 -26.55
N GLU A 234 27.64 7.68 -27.75
CA GLU A 234 27.21 8.86 -28.49
C GLU A 234 25.99 9.48 -27.81
N TRP A 235 26.12 10.75 -27.43
CA TRP A 235 25.05 11.54 -26.84
C TRP A 235 24.74 12.71 -27.76
N ARG A 236 23.63 12.60 -28.48
CA ARG A 236 23.15 13.69 -29.32
C ARG A 236 22.42 14.71 -28.46
N GLY A 237 23.13 15.77 -28.08
CA GLY A 237 22.58 16.91 -27.35
C GLY A 237 21.61 17.75 -28.18
N ASP A 238 20.89 18.62 -27.47
CA ASP A 238 19.68 19.43 -27.79
C ASP A 238 19.65 20.23 -29.12
N GLN A 239 20.66 20.15 -29.98
CA GLN A 239 20.76 20.93 -31.20
C GLN A 239 20.64 20.04 -32.44
N ILE A 240 19.61 20.30 -33.25
CA ILE A 240 19.41 19.62 -34.54
C ILE A 240 20.63 19.93 -35.44
N GLY A 241 21.41 18.90 -35.75
CA GLY A 241 22.62 19.01 -36.59
C GLY A 241 23.94 19.09 -35.84
N ALA A 242 23.95 19.10 -34.50
CA ALA A 242 25.19 18.97 -33.73
C ALA A 242 25.76 17.54 -33.84
N ALA A 243 27.09 17.44 -33.90
CA ALA A 243 27.78 16.16 -33.82
C ALA A 243 27.47 15.49 -32.47
N ALA A 244 27.37 14.15 -32.47
CA ALA A 244 27.21 13.42 -31.22
C ALA A 244 28.41 13.67 -30.30
N GLU A 245 28.12 14.06 -29.06
CA GLU A 245 29.16 14.22 -28.04
C GLU A 245 29.46 12.82 -27.45
N LEU A 246 30.72 12.47 -27.28
CA LEU A 246 31.09 11.24 -26.58
C LEU A 246 31.04 11.47 -25.07
N VAL A 247 30.15 10.77 -24.40
CA VAL A 247 29.91 10.91 -22.96
C VAL A 247 30.10 9.57 -22.25
N PRO A 248 30.45 9.56 -20.96
CA PRO A 248 30.53 8.32 -20.19
C PRO A 248 29.18 7.58 -20.21
N ARG A 249 29.21 6.25 -20.43
CA ARG A 249 28.00 5.42 -20.51
C ARG A 249 27.07 5.54 -19.30
N VAL A 250 27.59 5.87 -18.11
CA VAL A 250 26.80 6.10 -16.89
C VAL A 250 25.77 7.22 -17.06
N ARG A 251 26.02 8.17 -17.97
CA ARG A 251 25.11 9.28 -18.28
C ARG A 251 23.75 8.82 -18.78
N ILE A 252 23.63 7.61 -19.34
CA ILE A 252 22.34 7.05 -19.80
C ILE A 252 21.30 6.93 -18.67
N PHE A 253 21.74 6.74 -17.43
CA PHE A 253 20.84 6.68 -16.26
C PHE A 253 20.26 8.04 -15.86
N PHE A 254 20.76 9.15 -16.43
CA PHE A 254 20.13 10.44 -16.24
C PHE A 254 18.69 10.46 -16.78
N LEU A 255 18.40 9.69 -17.83
CA LEU A 255 17.07 9.61 -18.43
C LEU A 255 16.01 9.05 -17.45
N PRO A 256 16.16 7.83 -16.89
CA PRO A 256 15.19 7.33 -15.92
C PRO A 256 15.18 8.13 -14.61
N VAL A 257 16.30 8.72 -14.18
CA VAL A 257 16.35 9.62 -12.99
C VAL A 257 15.54 10.89 -13.23
N ALA A 258 15.72 11.55 -14.38
CA ALA A 258 14.96 12.74 -14.74
C ALA A 258 13.46 12.43 -14.86
N ALA A 259 13.12 11.31 -15.51
CA ALA A 259 11.73 10.83 -15.59
C ALA A 259 11.12 10.60 -14.20
N LEU A 260 11.88 10.03 -13.25
CA LEU A 260 11.42 9.81 -11.88
C LEU A 260 11.21 11.14 -11.13
N ILE A 261 12.14 12.08 -11.25
CA ILE A 261 12.02 13.42 -10.64
C ILE A 261 10.77 14.12 -11.17
N ILE A 262 10.52 14.10 -12.48
CA ILE A 262 9.32 14.70 -13.07
C ILE A 262 8.05 13.99 -12.57
N ALA A 263 8.06 12.66 -12.46
CA ALA A 263 6.93 11.93 -11.89
C ALA A 263 6.65 12.33 -10.43
N LEU A 264 7.68 12.57 -9.62
CA LEU A 264 7.55 13.04 -8.23
C LEU A 264 7.00 14.48 -8.17
N LEU A 265 7.47 15.37 -9.05
CA LEU A 265 6.93 16.71 -9.17
C LEU A 265 5.46 16.69 -9.60
N ASN A 266 5.12 15.82 -10.54
CA ASN A 266 3.73 15.65 -10.98
C ASN A 266 2.86 15.04 -9.89
N LEU A 267 3.38 14.11 -9.08
CA LEU A 267 2.70 13.59 -7.89
C LEU A 267 2.34 14.73 -6.93
N ALA A 268 3.31 15.58 -6.59
CA ALA A 268 3.08 16.75 -5.74
C ALA A 268 2.05 17.71 -6.35
N GLY A 269 2.16 18.02 -7.64
CA GLY A 269 1.20 18.86 -8.36
C GLY A 269 -0.22 18.27 -8.35
N GLY A 270 -0.35 16.96 -8.61
CA GLY A 270 -1.62 16.27 -8.59
C GLY A 270 -2.29 16.27 -7.22
N LEU A 271 -1.52 16.10 -6.13
CA LEU A 271 -2.02 16.22 -4.75
C LEU A 271 -2.61 17.60 -4.47
N ILE A 272 -1.96 18.67 -4.96
CA ILE A 272 -2.43 20.06 -4.79
C ILE A 272 -3.71 20.30 -5.61
N VAL A 273 -3.72 19.86 -6.88
CA VAL A 273 -4.82 20.10 -7.82
C VAL A 273 -6.07 19.27 -7.50
N TYR A 274 -5.90 18.07 -6.94
CA TYR A 274 -7.00 17.13 -6.70
C TYR A 274 -8.13 17.72 -5.85
N ARG A 275 -7.78 18.57 -4.88
CA ARG A 275 -8.76 19.26 -4.03
C ARG A 275 -9.66 20.24 -4.79
N ARG A 276 -9.20 20.76 -5.93
CA ARG A 276 -9.96 21.68 -6.79
C ARG A 276 -10.74 20.95 -7.86
N SER A 277 -10.11 19.98 -8.51
CA SER A 277 -10.74 19.17 -9.56
C SER A 277 -10.06 17.80 -9.68
N PRO A 278 -10.75 16.71 -9.31
CA PRO A 278 -10.26 15.34 -9.52
C PRO A 278 -9.95 15.05 -10.99
N LEU A 279 -10.75 15.58 -11.92
CA LEU A 279 -10.52 15.41 -13.36
C LEU A 279 -9.20 16.06 -13.79
N ALA A 280 -8.95 17.30 -13.35
CA ALA A 280 -7.71 18.00 -13.66
C ALA A 280 -6.49 17.25 -13.09
N ALA A 281 -6.59 16.72 -11.86
CA ALA A 281 -5.54 15.92 -11.28
C ALA A 281 -5.29 14.59 -12.03
N ARG A 282 -6.34 13.93 -12.55
CA ARG A 282 -6.18 12.73 -13.39
C ARG A 282 -5.46 13.05 -14.70
N LEU A 283 -5.86 14.12 -15.39
CA LEU A 283 -5.20 14.56 -16.62
C LEU A 283 -3.74 14.97 -16.36
N TRP A 284 -3.50 15.67 -15.25
CA TRP A 284 -2.15 16.03 -14.78
C TRP A 284 -1.29 14.80 -14.55
N GLN A 285 -1.82 13.76 -13.89
CA GLN A 285 -1.06 12.51 -13.73
C GLN A 285 -0.90 11.73 -15.04
N GLY A 286 -1.85 11.86 -15.97
CA GLY A 286 -1.70 11.30 -17.32
C GLY A 286 -0.44 11.82 -18.03
N PHE A 287 -0.05 13.07 -17.79
CA PHE A 287 1.20 13.62 -18.31
C PHE A 287 2.44 12.87 -17.80
N SER A 288 2.42 12.40 -16.55
CA SER A 288 3.52 11.59 -15.98
C SER A 288 3.79 10.32 -16.80
N LEU A 289 2.73 9.65 -17.28
CA LEU A 289 2.88 8.47 -18.14
C LEU A 289 3.52 8.84 -19.48
N GLY A 290 3.06 9.91 -20.10
CA GLY A 290 3.63 10.41 -21.36
C GLY A 290 5.11 10.73 -21.21
N VAL A 291 5.51 11.36 -20.10
CA VAL A 291 6.91 11.63 -19.78
C VAL A 291 7.73 10.35 -19.66
N GLN A 292 7.24 9.31 -18.97
CA GLN A 292 7.97 8.03 -18.89
C GLN A 292 8.20 7.41 -20.28
N ILE A 293 7.17 7.42 -21.13
CA ILE A 293 7.27 6.89 -22.49
C ILE A 293 8.28 7.71 -23.30
N PHE A 294 8.24 9.04 -23.20
CA PHE A 294 9.20 9.91 -23.89
C PHE A 294 10.64 9.61 -23.48
N PHE A 295 10.92 9.47 -22.18
CA PHE A 295 12.26 9.10 -21.71
C PHE A 295 12.68 7.68 -22.12
N ALA A 296 11.73 6.73 -22.21
CA ALA A 296 12.01 5.40 -22.74
C ALA A 296 12.38 5.42 -24.22
N ILE A 297 11.67 6.24 -25.04
CA ILE A 297 12.00 6.45 -26.45
C ILE A 297 13.37 7.13 -26.58
N ALA A 298 13.64 8.16 -25.77
CA ALA A 298 14.94 8.83 -25.76
C ALA A 298 16.08 7.86 -25.43
N ALA A 299 15.89 6.97 -24.45
CA ALA A 299 16.87 5.94 -24.13
C ALA A 299 17.07 4.95 -25.28
N ALA A 300 15.99 4.50 -25.92
CA ALA A 300 16.09 3.62 -27.09
C ALA A 300 16.82 4.29 -28.26
N ALA A 301 16.60 5.60 -28.49
CA ALA A 301 17.30 6.35 -29.51
C ALA A 301 18.81 6.46 -29.24
N VAL A 302 19.21 6.64 -27.98
CA VAL A 302 20.63 6.67 -27.56
C VAL A 302 21.29 5.29 -27.67
N LEU A 303 20.54 4.20 -27.47
CA LEU A 303 21.06 2.84 -27.62
C LEU A 303 21.15 2.36 -29.08
N GLY A 304 20.36 2.95 -29.97
CA GLY A 304 20.30 2.59 -31.39
C GLY A 304 21.25 3.39 -32.30
N SER A 305 21.94 4.40 -31.75
CA SER A 305 23.01 5.17 -32.41
C SER A 305 24.35 4.52 -32.19
#